data_AF-A0A8X6PKQ1-F1
#
_entry.id   AF-A0A8X6PKQ1-F1
#
_cell.length_a   1.000
_cell.length_b   1.000
_cell.length_c   1.000
_cell.angle_alpha   90.00
_cell.angle_beta   90.00
_cell.angle_gamma   90.00
#
_symmetry.space_group_name_H-M   'P 1'
#
loop_
_entity.id
_entity.type
_entity.pdbx_description
1 polymer ?
#
loop_
_entity_poly.entity_id
_entity_poly.type
_entity_poly.pdbx_seq_one_letter_code
_entity_poly.pdbx_strand_id
1 'polypeptide(L)'
;MSDSDWSDTNDSLCSVDDDSVEVIDVENDTDKRQYHNQLERKRRDKLKDSFDALRKVIPSLRDSNVRASRYQVLKECAKFIKETDTLRKLDKEKEENLKRFEEYIDEFNALFDKYTADGDDEKMKQLVCKTPSDFGLDSDEFNALSDDETDSESNSETDYPPSKRQCLNVLDEE
;
A
#
# COMPACT_ATOMS: atom_id res chain seq x y z
N MET A 1 -14.14 -41.27 45.47
CA MET A 1 -14.27 -40.55 44.20
C MET A 1 -15.30 -39.48 44.47
N SER A 2 -14.85 -38.23 44.55
CA SER A 2 -15.68 -37.10 44.97
C SER A 2 -15.94 -36.23 43.74
N ASP A 3 -17.19 -36.17 43.31
CA ASP A 3 -17.62 -35.35 42.18
C ASP A 3 -17.46 -33.87 42.55
N SER A 4 -16.57 -33.18 41.84
CA SER A 4 -16.43 -31.72 41.96
C SER A 4 -17.57 -31.06 41.21
N ASP A 5 -18.50 -30.53 41.99
CA ASP A 5 -19.55 -29.60 41.61
C ASP A 5 -18.94 -28.35 40.96
N TRP A 6 -19.12 -28.18 39.65
CA TRP A 6 -18.74 -26.98 38.94
C TRP A 6 -19.79 -25.90 39.23
N SER A 7 -19.62 -25.20 40.35
CA SER A 7 -20.42 -24.03 40.66
C SER A 7 -20.17 -22.95 39.61
N ASP A 8 -21.25 -22.57 38.92
CA ASP A 8 -21.41 -21.37 38.10
C ASP A 8 -20.79 -20.14 38.80
N THR A 9 -19.60 -19.76 38.38
CA THR A 9 -19.07 -18.42 38.60
C THR A 9 -19.36 -17.59 37.36
N ASN A 10 -20.54 -16.98 37.39
CA ASN A 10 -20.72 -15.62 36.91
C ASN A 10 -19.56 -14.74 37.40
N ASP A 11 -18.63 -14.39 36.52
CA ASP A 11 -18.03 -13.05 36.40
C ASP A 11 -17.00 -13.02 35.25
N SER A 12 -17.35 -12.41 34.12
CA SER A 12 -16.39 -11.57 33.40
C SER A 12 -17.14 -10.67 32.43
N LEU A 13 -17.66 -9.60 33.00
CA LEU A 13 -18.14 -8.42 32.30
C LEU A 13 -16.98 -7.86 31.43
N CYS A 14 -16.93 -8.24 30.15
CA CYS A 14 -16.04 -7.58 29.19
C CYS A 14 -16.70 -6.29 28.69
N SER A 15 -15.98 -5.20 28.89
CA SER A 15 -16.42 -3.82 28.69
C SER A 15 -16.95 -3.54 27.28
N VAL A 16 -18.09 -2.86 27.29
CA VAL A 16 -18.83 -2.17 26.23
C VAL A 16 -17.98 -1.43 25.20
N ASP A 17 -18.29 -1.68 23.92
CA ASP A 17 -18.34 -0.67 22.86
C ASP A 17 -19.64 -0.88 22.04
N ASP A 18 -20.56 0.06 22.25
CA ASP A 18 -21.79 0.43 21.53
C ASP A 18 -22.20 -0.36 20.24
N ASP A 19 -23.21 -1.22 20.37
CA ASP A 19 -24.41 -1.35 19.52
C ASP A 19 -25.31 -2.42 20.19
N SER A 20 -26.50 -2.07 20.69
CA SER A 20 -27.29 -2.85 21.64
C SER A 20 -27.34 -4.36 21.34
N VAL A 21 -26.52 -5.14 22.06
CA VAL A 21 -26.66 -6.58 22.13
C VAL A 21 -27.63 -6.85 23.26
N GLU A 22 -28.90 -7.11 22.93
CA GLU A 22 -29.76 -7.81 23.88
C GLU A 22 -29.07 -9.15 24.18
N VAL A 23 -28.57 -9.28 25.40
CA VAL A 23 -28.10 -10.56 25.93
C VAL A 23 -29.37 -11.38 26.13
N ILE A 24 -29.84 -12.00 25.05
CA ILE A 24 -30.95 -12.94 25.12
C ILE A 24 -30.42 -14.09 25.97
N ASP A 25 -31.00 -14.28 27.15
CA ASP A 25 -30.72 -15.45 27.97
C ASP A 25 -31.33 -16.65 27.26
N VAL A 26 -30.51 -17.27 26.40
CA VAL A 26 -31.02 -18.24 25.46
C VAL A 26 -31.15 -19.59 26.16
N GLU A 27 -32.39 -19.94 26.53
CA GLU A 27 -32.73 -21.20 27.18
C GLU A 27 -32.77 -22.41 26.22
N ASN A 28 -32.59 -22.23 24.89
CA ASN A 28 -32.64 -23.31 23.89
C ASN A 28 -31.47 -23.29 22.88
N ASP A 29 -30.87 -24.46 22.59
CA ASP A 29 -29.69 -24.61 21.72
C ASP A 29 -29.90 -24.09 20.29
N THR A 30 -31.14 -24.09 19.80
CA THR A 30 -31.51 -23.55 18.49
C THR A 30 -31.28 -22.05 18.41
N ASP A 31 -31.67 -21.33 19.45
CA ASP A 31 -31.66 -19.88 19.50
C ASP A 31 -30.22 -19.39 19.69
N LYS A 32 -29.37 -20.17 20.40
CA LYS A 32 -27.93 -19.90 20.54
C LYS A 32 -27.25 -19.96 19.18
N ARG A 33 -27.58 -20.97 18.37
CA ARG A 33 -27.06 -21.12 17.00
C ARG A 33 -27.53 -19.99 16.08
N GLN A 34 -28.79 -19.57 16.20
CA GLN A 34 -29.32 -18.47 15.41
C GLN A 34 -28.63 -17.14 15.75
N TYR A 35 -28.51 -16.84 17.04
CA TYR A 35 -27.82 -15.64 17.52
C TYR A 35 -26.36 -15.62 17.07
N HIS A 36 -25.62 -16.73 17.24
CA HIS A 36 -24.25 -16.85 16.75
C HIS A 36 -24.15 -16.60 15.23
N ASN A 37 -25.05 -17.16 14.43
CA ASN A 37 -25.09 -16.95 12.99
C ASN A 37 -25.37 -15.49 12.61
N GLN A 38 -26.22 -14.80 13.37
CA GLN A 38 -26.49 -13.38 13.19
C GLN A 38 -25.24 -12.54 13.48
N LEU A 39 -24.56 -12.83 14.59
CA LEU A 39 -23.33 -12.13 14.96
C LEU A 39 -22.24 -12.31 13.90
N GLU A 40 -22.06 -13.52 13.38
CA GLU A 40 -21.08 -13.79 12.32
C GLU A 40 -21.44 -13.11 10.99
N ARG A 41 -22.74 -12.91 10.68
CA ARG A 41 -23.15 -12.09 9.53
C ARG A 41 -22.72 -10.63 9.74
N LYS A 42 -23.06 -10.03 10.89
CA LYS A 42 -22.62 -8.66 11.24
C LYS A 42 -21.10 -8.51 11.14
N ARG A 43 -20.34 -9.49 11.65
CA ARG A 43 -18.87 -9.50 11.57
C ARG A 43 -18.37 -9.53 10.12
N ARG A 44 -18.97 -10.38 9.27
CA ARG A 44 -18.60 -10.50 7.85
C ARG A 44 -18.92 -9.25 7.05
N ASP A 45 -20.00 -8.55 7.37
CA ASP A 45 -20.36 -7.28 6.74
C ASP A 45 -19.32 -6.20 7.08
N LYS A 46 -18.97 -6.04 8.37
CA LYS A 46 -17.87 -5.14 8.80
C LYS A 46 -16.56 -5.45 8.07
N LEU A 47 -16.18 -6.72 7.97
CA LEU A 47 -14.95 -7.12 7.28
C LEU A 47 -15.01 -6.80 5.77
N LYS A 48 -16.16 -7.02 5.14
CA LYS A 48 -16.37 -6.68 3.73
C LYS A 48 -16.18 -5.19 3.49
N ASP A 49 -16.76 -4.35 4.36
CA ASP A 49 -16.63 -2.90 4.27
C ASP A 49 -15.17 -2.46 4.46
N SER A 50 -14.42 -3.08 5.38
CA SER A 50 -12.97 -2.84 5.52
C SER A 50 -12.18 -3.17 4.25
N PHE A 51 -12.51 -4.29 3.59
CA PHE A 51 -11.88 -4.65 2.30
C PHE A 51 -12.25 -3.68 1.18
N ASP A 52 -13.50 -3.22 1.13
CA ASP A 52 -13.97 -2.26 0.12
C ASP A 52 -13.33 -0.87 0.34
N ALA A 53 -13.14 -0.45 1.60
CA ALA A 53 -12.39 0.76 1.95
C ALA A 53 -10.91 0.66 1.55
N LEU A 54 -10.26 -0.48 1.87
CA LEU A 54 -8.87 -0.72 1.49
C LEU A 54 -8.68 -0.73 -0.03
N ARG A 55 -9.59 -1.33 -0.79
CA ARG A 55 -9.52 -1.34 -2.26
C ARG A 55 -9.49 0.08 -2.86
N LYS A 56 -10.29 0.99 -2.30
CA LYS A 56 -10.43 2.37 -2.81
C LYS A 56 -9.17 3.21 -2.61
N VAL A 57 -8.29 2.87 -1.67
CA VAL A 57 -7.04 3.62 -1.43
C VAL A 57 -5.86 3.06 -2.22
N ILE A 58 -5.99 1.86 -2.80
CA ILE A 58 -4.94 1.24 -3.62
C ILE A 58 -5.06 1.76 -5.06
N PRO A 59 -4.05 2.47 -5.60
CA PRO A 59 -4.14 3.10 -6.93
C PRO A 59 -4.47 2.12 -8.06
N SER A 60 -3.87 0.91 -8.05
CA SER A 60 -4.09 -0.10 -9.09
C SER A 60 -5.51 -0.69 -9.09
N LEU A 61 -6.26 -0.55 -7.98
CA LEU A 61 -7.57 -1.18 -7.79
C LEU A 61 -8.73 -0.19 -7.67
N ARG A 62 -8.47 1.10 -7.42
CA ARG A 62 -9.50 2.12 -7.19
C ARG A 62 -10.37 2.35 -8.41
N ASP A 63 -9.74 2.50 -9.57
CA ASP A 63 -10.40 2.92 -10.81
C ASP A 63 -10.81 1.70 -11.69
N SER A 64 -10.55 0.48 -11.20
CA SER A 64 -10.99 -0.74 -11.84
C SER A 64 -12.47 -1.01 -11.57
N ASN A 65 -13.24 -1.09 -12.66
CA ASN A 65 -14.64 -1.56 -12.67
C ASN A 65 -14.74 -3.06 -12.34
N VAL A 66 -13.62 -3.80 -12.39
CA VAL A 66 -13.58 -5.23 -12.08
C VAL A 66 -13.51 -5.43 -10.57
N ARG A 67 -14.36 -6.32 -10.06
CA ARG A 67 -14.37 -6.70 -8.64
C ARG A 67 -13.07 -7.43 -8.29
N ALA A 68 -12.19 -6.76 -7.54
CA ALA A 68 -10.99 -7.39 -7.00
C ALA A 68 -11.34 -8.44 -5.94
N SER A 69 -10.71 -9.61 -6.01
CA SER A 69 -10.79 -10.63 -4.96
C SER A 69 -10.08 -10.16 -3.68
N ARG A 70 -10.45 -10.75 -2.51
CA ARG A 70 -9.79 -10.44 -1.23
C ARG A 70 -8.27 -10.63 -1.29
N TYR A 71 -7.83 -11.72 -1.93
CA TYR A 71 -6.41 -11.99 -2.13
C TYR A 71 -5.72 -10.87 -2.95
N GLN A 72 -6.33 -10.45 -4.06
CA GLN A 72 -5.78 -9.36 -4.88
C GLN A 72 -5.68 -8.05 -4.10
N VAL A 73 -6.71 -7.70 -3.30
CA VAL A 73 -6.65 -6.50 -2.44
C VAL A 73 -5.46 -6.56 -1.48
N LEU A 74 -5.21 -7.71 -0.84
CA LEU A 74 -4.07 -7.87 0.06
C LEU A 74 -2.72 -7.84 -0.69
N LYS A 75 -2.63 -8.51 -1.84
CA LYS A 75 -1.42 -8.57 -2.66
C LYS A 75 -1.01 -7.19 -3.16
N GLU A 76 -1.95 -6.46 -3.76
CA GLU A 76 -1.70 -5.12 -4.29
C GLU A 76 -1.43 -4.12 -3.17
N CYS A 77 -2.09 -4.24 -2.01
CA CYS A 77 -1.78 -3.43 -0.84
C CYS A 77 -0.32 -3.62 -0.37
N ALA A 78 0.12 -4.88 -0.25
CA ALA A 78 1.48 -5.19 0.16
C ALA A 78 2.52 -4.67 -0.84
N LYS A 79 2.22 -4.73 -2.15
CA LYS A 79 3.05 -4.14 -3.19
C LYS A 79 3.11 -2.61 -3.06
N PHE A 80 1.95 -1.97 -2.93
CA PHE A 80 1.84 -0.52 -2.82
C PHE A 80 2.56 0.06 -1.59
N ILE A 81 2.48 -0.61 -0.44
CA ILE A 81 3.23 -0.20 0.77
C ILE A 81 4.73 -0.19 0.50
N LYS A 82 5.26 -1.27 -0.07
CA LYS A 82 6.70 -1.38 -0.40
C LYS A 82 7.15 -0.29 -1.36
N GLU A 83 6.38 -0.06 -2.42
CA GLU A 83 6.66 0.98 -3.42
C GLU A 83 6.63 2.38 -2.80
N THR A 84 5.64 2.65 -1.94
CA THR A 84 5.53 3.95 -1.28
C THR A 84 6.71 4.16 -0.31
N ASP A 85 7.17 3.12 0.39
CA ASP A 85 8.34 3.22 1.26
C ASP A 85 9.64 3.46 0.48
N THR A 86 9.80 2.86 -0.70
CA THR A 86 10.95 3.15 -1.58
C THR A 86 10.89 4.59 -2.11
N LEU A 87 9.72 5.06 -2.54
CA LEU A 87 9.55 6.43 -3.02
C LEU A 87 9.83 7.46 -1.91
N ARG A 88 9.35 7.23 -0.69
CA ARG A 88 9.66 8.12 0.46
C ARG A 88 11.15 8.22 0.76
N LYS A 89 11.91 7.13 0.59
CA LYS A 89 13.37 7.17 0.78
C LYS A 89 14.04 7.99 -0.30
N LEU A 90 13.66 7.80 -1.56
CA LEU A 90 14.18 8.58 -2.68
C LEU A 90 13.83 10.06 -2.56
N ASP A 91 12.59 10.39 -2.17
CA ASP A 91 12.16 11.77 -1.98
C ASP A 91 12.95 12.43 -0.84
N LYS A 92 13.22 11.71 0.24
CA LYS A 92 14.05 12.20 1.34
C LYS A 92 15.48 12.47 0.88
N GLU A 93 16.08 11.57 0.13
CA GLU A 93 17.42 11.73 -0.43
C GLU A 93 17.50 12.93 -1.38
N LYS A 94 16.49 13.09 -2.26
CA LYS A 94 16.37 14.26 -3.12
C LYS A 94 16.24 15.56 -2.31
N GLU A 95 15.45 15.56 -1.24
CA GLU A 95 15.32 16.72 -0.36
C GLU A 95 16.65 17.05 0.34
N GLU A 96 17.39 16.05 0.80
CA GLU A 96 18.73 16.23 1.39
C GLU A 96 19.73 16.77 0.36
N ASN A 97 19.72 16.26 -0.87
CA ASN A 97 20.57 16.74 -1.96
C ASN A 97 20.22 18.18 -2.36
N LEU A 98 18.92 18.51 -2.47
CA LEU A 98 18.47 19.88 -2.73
C LEU A 98 18.97 20.87 -1.67
N LYS A 99 18.88 20.50 -0.38
CA LYS A 99 19.42 21.33 0.71
C LYS A 99 20.93 21.55 0.60
N ARG A 100 21.69 20.51 0.24
CA ARG A 100 23.14 20.64 0.02
C ARG A 100 23.45 21.55 -1.18
N PHE A 101 22.66 21.48 -2.24
CA PHE A 101 22.80 22.40 -3.38
C PHE A 101 22.48 23.84 -2.99
N GLU A 102 21.44 24.07 -2.18
CA GLU A 102 21.12 25.40 -1.65
C GLU A 102 22.28 25.96 -0.83
N GLU A 103 22.83 25.18 0.11
CA GLU A 103 24.00 25.56 0.91
C GLU A 103 25.22 25.88 0.03
N TYR A 104 25.46 25.09 -1.02
CA TYR A 104 26.53 25.33 -1.99
C TYR A 104 26.35 26.66 -2.73
N ILE A 105 25.14 26.95 -3.20
CA ILE A 105 24.85 28.21 -3.91
C ILE A 105 25.03 29.40 -2.97
N ASP A 106 24.59 29.30 -1.72
CA ASP A 106 24.76 30.34 -0.72
C ASP A 106 26.26 30.58 -0.41
N GLU A 107 27.06 29.52 -0.25
CA GLU A 107 28.51 29.64 -0.06
C GLU A 107 29.19 30.26 -1.29
N PHE A 108 28.83 29.80 -2.49
CA PHE A 108 29.36 30.32 -3.74
C PHE A 108 29.06 31.81 -3.89
N ASN A 109 27.82 32.24 -3.64
CA ASN A 109 27.41 33.64 -3.71
C ASN A 109 28.17 34.50 -2.69
N ALA A 110 28.31 34.02 -1.45
CA ALA A 110 29.05 34.74 -0.42
C ALA A 110 30.54 34.92 -0.78
N LEU A 111 31.18 33.89 -1.34
CA LEU A 111 32.56 33.98 -1.82
C LEU A 111 32.68 34.89 -3.04
N PHE A 112 31.71 34.84 -3.95
CA PHE A 112 31.65 35.71 -5.13
C PHE A 112 31.55 37.19 -4.73
N ASP A 113 30.63 37.53 -3.83
CA ASP A 113 30.46 38.89 -3.30
C ASP A 113 31.73 39.40 -2.59
N LYS A 114 32.41 38.50 -1.87
CA LYS A 114 33.69 38.85 -1.22
C LYS A 114 34.79 39.12 -2.22
N TYR A 115 35.00 38.24 -3.20
CA TYR A 115 36.10 38.39 -4.17
C TYR A 115 35.86 39.53 -5.16
N THR A 116 34.60 39.86 -5.46
CA THR A 116 34.26 41.07 -6.22
C THR A 116 34.57 42.35 -5.42
N ALA A 117 34.35 42.36 -4.10
CA ALA A 117 34.69 43.48 -3.24
C ALA A 117 36.21 43.65 -3.03
N ASP A 118 36.95 42.54 -2.89
CA ASP A 118 38.40 42.53 -2.69
C ASP A 118 39.18 42.84 -3.99
N GLY A 119 38.58 42.62 -5.17
CA GLY A 119 39.23 42.80 -6.48
C GLY A 119 40.23 41.69 -6.84
N ASP A 120 40.10 40.51 -6.23
CA ASP A 120 41.00 39.36 -6.42
C ASP A 120 40.60 38.52 -7.66
N ASP A 121 40.99 38.98 -8.86
CA ASP A 121 40.67 38.33 -10.15
C ASP A 121 41.11 36.86 -10.25
N GLU A 122 42.20 36.48 -9.58
CA GLU A 122 42.72 35.12 -9.59
C GLU A 122 41.81 34.14 -8.83
N LYS A 123 41.35 34.53 -7.63
CA LYS A 123 40.40 33.75 -6.84
C LYS A 123 39.04 33.67 -7.52
N MET A 124 38.63 34.74 -8.20
CA MET A 124 37.40 34.77 -8.99
C MET A 124 37.41 33.71 -10.11
N LYS A 125 38.51 33.64 -10.88
CA LYS A 125 38.67 32.62 -11.93
C LYS A 125 38.66 31.20 -11.37
N GLN A 126 39.28 30.99 -10.20
CA GLN A 126 39.30 29.69 -9.53
C GLN A 126 37.93 29.30 -8.96
N LEU A 127 37.11 30.27 -8.51
CA LEU A 127 35.78 29.99 -7.97
C LEU A 127 34.81 29.56 -9.07
N VAL A 128 34.83 30.24 -10.22
CA VAL A 128 33.93 29.96 -11.36
C VAL A 128 34.18 28.58 -11.98
N CYS A 129 35.40 28.05 -11.88
CA CYS A 129 35.69 26.71 -12.40
C CYS A 129 35.31 25.57 -11.43
N LYS A 130 34.83 25.88 -10.22
CA LYS A 130 34.35 24.84 -9.30
C LYS A 130 33.00 24.31 -9.76
N THR A 131 32.86 23.01 -9.74
CA THR A 131 31.62 22.28 -10.03
C THR A 131 30.97 21.81 -8.74
N PRO A 132 29.68 21.45 -8.75
CA PRO A 132 29.04 20.85 -7.57
C PRO A 132 29.74 19.57 -7.09
N SER A 133 30.40 18.83 -8.00
CA SER A 133 31.21 17.65 -7.68
C SER A 133 32.44 17.99 -6.82
N ASP A 134 33.04 19.17 -6.99
CA ASP A 134 34.18 19.62 -6.16
C ASP A 134 33.81 19.83 -4.68
N PHE A 135 32.51 19.85 -4.37
CA PHE A 135 31.96 19.95 -3.01
C PHE A 135 31.29 18.65 -2.54
N GLY A 136 31.52 17.52 -3.23
CA GLY A 136 31.02 16.21 -2.84
C GLY A 136 29.55 15.98 -3.20
N LEU A 137 29.02 16.69 -4.20
CA LEU A 137 27.71 16.44 -4.78
C LEU A 137 27.89 15.64 -6.07
N ASP A 138 27.74 14.33 -5.99
CA ASP A 138 27.90 13.43 -7.13
C ASP A 138 26.77 13.66 -8.14
N SER A 139 27.14 14.04 -9.36
CA SER A 139 26.24 14.25 -10.49
C SER A 139 25.58 12.96 -11.00
N ASP A 140 26.16 11.81 -10.66
CA ASP A 140 25.84 10.54 -11.29
C ASP A 140 24.63 9.83 -10.66
N GLU A 141 24.14 10.29 -9.49
CA GLU A 141 23.00 9.70 -8.79
C GLU A 141 21.64 10.16 -9.37
N PHE A 142 21.61 11.20 -10.22
CA PHE A 142 20.38 11.65 -10.88
C PHE A 142 20.08 10.91 -12.19
N ASN A 143 21.09 10.32 -12.83
CA ASN A 143 20.94 9.74 -14.17
C ASN A 143 20.49 8.26 -14.17
N ALA A 144 20.51 7.59 -13.01
CA ALA A 144 20.13 6.18 -12.87
C ALA A 144 18.62 5.91 -12.90
N LEU A 145 17.77 6.94 -13.08
CA LEU A 145 16.31 6.81 -13.07
C LEU A 145 15.63 6.83 -14.45
N SER A 146 16.39 6.89 -15.56
CA SER A 146 15.83 6.90 -16.92
C SER A 146 15.85 5.55 -17.64
N ASP A 147 16.58 4.54 -17.14
CA ASP A 147 16.80 3.27 -17.87
C ASP A 147 16.26 2.03 -17.11
N ASP A 148 15.04 2.11 -16.55
CA ASP A 148 14.30 0.87 -16.23
C ASP A 148 13.66 0.35 -17.53
N GLU A 149 14.48 -0.31 -18.34
CA GLU A 149 14.04 -1.19 -19.43
C GLU A 149 13.19 -2.31 -18.81
N THR A 150 11.89 -2.07 -18.73
CA THR A 150 10.91 -3.10 -18.40
C THR A 150 10.88 -4.15 -19.51
N ASP A 151 11.64 -5.23 -19.34
CA ASP A 151 11.49 -6.46 -20.14
C ASP A 151 10.10 -7.07 -19.86
N SER A 152 9.10 -6.59 -20.59
CA SER A 152 7.80 -7.24 -20.69
C SER A 152 7.87 -8.30 -21.78
N GLU A 153 8.33 -9.50 -21.43
CA GLU A 153 8.09 -10.68 -22.26
C GLU A 153 6.59 -10.94 -22.37
N SER A 154 6.02 -10.52 -23.50
CA SER A 154 4.66 -10.89 -23.90
C SER A 154 4.66 -12.31 -24.47
N ASN A 155 4.45 -13.31 -23.61
CA ASN A 155 3.96 -14.61 -24.06
C ASN A 155 2.47 -14.49 -24.38
N SER A 156 2.15 -14.15 -25.63
CA SER A 156 0.80 -14.31 -26.17
C SER A 156 0.66 -15.67 -26.84
N GLU A 157 0.28 -16.68 -26.07
CA GLU A 157 -0.29 -17.91 -26.62
C GLU A 157 -1.73 -18.02 -26.15
N THR A 158 -2.63 -17.75 -27.10
CA THR A 158 -4.08 -17.78 -26.91
C THR A 158 -4.56 -19.23 -26.91
N ASP A 159 -4.95 -19.75 -25.76
CA ASP A 159 -5.77 -20.97 -25.67
C ASP A 159 -7.21 -20.60 -25.29
N TYR A 160 -7.97 -20.22 -26.31
CA TYR A 160 -9.43 -20.17 -26.25
C TYR A 160 -9.94 -21.57 -25.87
N PRO A 161 -10.88 -21.71 -24.91
CA PRO A 161 -11.50 -23.00 -24.65
C PRO A 161 -12.34 -23.41 -25.87
N PRO A 162 -12.27 -24.67 -26.36
CA PRO A 162 -13.14 -25.12 -27.43
C PRO A 162 -14.59 -25.06 -26.95
N SER A 163 -15.43 -24.45 -27.79
CA SER A 163 -16.87 -24.32 -27.61
C SER A 163 -17.49 -25.65 -27.17
N LYS A 164 -18.26 -25.62 -26.07
CA LYS A 164 -19.14 -26.71 -25.69
C LYS A 164 -20.12 -26.94 -26.85
N ARG A 165 -20.00 -28.08 -27.54
CA ARG A 165 -21.05 -28.56 -28.43
C ARG A 165 -22.30 -28.74 -27.56
N GLN A 166 -23.36 -28.00 -27.88
CA GLN A 166 -24.68 -28.27 -27.35
C GLN A 166 -25.10 -29.66 -27.82
N CYS A 167 -25.34 -30.57 -26.88
CA CYS A 167 -26.07 -31.79 -27.18
C CYS A 167 -27.51 -31.36 -27.53
N LEU A 168 -27.88 -31.45 -28.81
CA LEU A 168 -29.27 -31.46 -29.20
C LEU A 168 -29.93 -32.64 -28.50
N ASN A 169 -30.89 -32.36 -27.62
CA ASN A 169 -31.88 -33.36 -27.25
C ASN A 169 -32.76 -33.54 -28.47
N VAL A 170 -32.60 -34.66 -29.17
CA VAL A 170 -33.63 -35.16 -30.09
C VAL A 170 -34.74 -35.68 -29.19
N LEU A 171 -35.86 -34.97 -29.18
CA LEU A 171 -37.14 -35.52 -28.78
C LEU A 171 -37.56 -36.45 -29.92
N ASP A 172 -37.53 -37.76 -29.68
CA ASP A 172 -38.32 -38.68 -30.50
C ASP A 172 -39.68 -38.85 -29.80
N GLU A 173 -40.68 -38.30 -30.46
CA GLU A 173 -42.09 -38.67 -30.31
C GLU A 173 -42.28 -40.07 -30.91
N GLU A 174 -42.79 -41.02 -30.13
CA GLU A 174 -43.84 -41.99 -30.48
C GLU A 174 -44.29 -42.80 -29.24
#